data_AF-A0A352S5C2-F1
#
_entry.id   AF-A0A352S5C2-F1
#
_cell.length_a   1.000
_cell.length_b   1.000
_cell.length_c   1.000
_cell.angle_alpha   90.00
_cell.angle_beta   90.00
_cell.angle_gamma   90.00
#
_symmetry.space_group_name_H-M   'P 1'
#
loop_
_entity.id
_entity.type
_entity.pdbx_description
1 polymer ?
#
loop_
_entity_poly.entity_id
_entity_poly.type
_entity_poly.pdbx_seq_one_letter_code
_entity_poly.pdbx_strand_id
1 'polypeptide(L)'
;NNKAIEIYNPDATEADLSLYKIEQYNNGVTAPNATFQLTGKLAPGSVYVLAHSTLAAVLGSKVNQTATFTFNGDDALTLTRSGTVVDHIGQVGFQPPSGFWGTATAGTKDHTLRRKASVTQGDTDITAAFDPAVQWDSFNVDDFSDLGLYNGAGTVTPPPVAAVCGAPATHLADVQGATSTSPLAGQNVEIEAVVTADYSGTGGFSGFFVQQPDAQRRKLPGVSEG
;
A
#
# COMPACT_ATOMS: atom_id res chain seq x y z
N ASN A 1 -0.40 1.54 -23.75
CA ASN A 1 -1.45 0.97 -22.88
C ASN A 1 -0.90 1.09 -21.48
N ASN A 2 -1.48 1.99 -20.71
CA ASN A 2 -0.90 2.49 -19.46
C ASN A 2 -1.46 1.79 -18.22
N LYS A 3 -1.89 0.54 -18.38
CA LYS A 3 -2.50 -0.23 -17.30
C LYS A 3 -1.44 -0.86 -16.41
N ALA A 4 -1.59 -0.66 -15.12
CA ALA A 4 -0.83 -1.32 -14.08
C ALA A 4 -1.73 -1.64 -12.88
N ILE A 5 -1.31 -2.63 -12.09
CA ILE A 5 -1.86 -2.96 -10.78
C ILE A 5 -0.67 -3.10 -9.84
N GLU A 6 -0.76 -2.48 -8.68
CA GLU A 6 0.21 -2.64 -7.61
C GLU A 6 -0.46 -3.32 -6.41
N ILE A 7 0.25 -4.25 -5.78
CA ILE A 7 -0.19 -4.96 -4.60
C ILE A 7 0.78 -4.66 -3.47
N TYR A 8 0.25 -4.24 -2.33
CA TYR A 8 1.00 -4.03 -1.09
C TYR A 8 0.82 -5.23 -0.16
N ASN A 9 1.90 -5.65 0.52
CA ASN A 9 1.81 -6.62 1.60
C ASN A 9 1.76 -5.90 2.96
N PRO A 10 0.58 -5.75 3.59
CA PRO A 10 0.46 -5.12 4.91
C PRO A 10 0.82 -6.07 6.06
N ASP A 11 0.94 -7.38 5.79
CA ASP A 11 1.22 -8.36 6.83
C ASP A 11 2.66 -8.17 7.35
N ALA A 12 2.95 -8.77 8.50
CA ALA A 12 4.30 -8.80 9.07
C ALA A 12 5.17 -9.96 8.53
N THR A 13 4.62 -10.75 7.60
CA THR A 13 5.27 -11.94 7.03
C THR A 13 5.38 -11.87 5.51
N GLU A 14 6.43 -12.45 4.96
CA GLU A 14 6.62 -12.58 3.52
C GLU A 14 5.48 -13.39 2.89
N ALA A 15 4.85 -12.83 1.86
CA ALA A 15 3.83 -13.52 1.09
C ALA A 15 4.47 -14.31 -0.06
N ASP A 16 4.09 -15.58 -0.18
CA ASP A 16 4.38 -16.37 -1.38
C ASP A 16 3.39 -16.01 -2.48
N LEU A 17 3.85 -15.27 -3.49
CA LEU A 17 3.00 -14.78 -4.57
C LEU A 17 2.57 -15.88 -5.54
N SER A 18 3.19 -17.07 -5.50
CA SER A 18 2.72 -18.21 -6.29
C SER A 18 1.34 -18.72 -5.85
N LEU A 19 0.88 -18.31 -4.67
CA LEU A 19 -0.48 -18.58 -4.20
C LEU A 19 -1.51 -17.56 -4.69
N TYR A 20 -1.05 -16.46 -5.30
CA TYR A 20 -1.89 -15.33 -5.66
C TYR A 20 -2.11 -15.23 -7.17
N LYS A 21 -3.31 -14.76 -7.53
CA LYS A 21 -3.65 -14.39 -8.91
C LYS A 21 -4.57 -13.18 -8.94
N ILE A 22 -4.45 -12.38 -9.98
CA ILE A 22 -5.45 -11.37 -10.34
C ILE A 22 -6.41 -12.00 -11.34
N GLU A 23 -7.71 -11.87 -11.08
CA GLU A 23 -8.76 -12.33 -11.98
C GLU A 23 -9.56 -11.13 -12.48
N GLN A 24 -9.78 -11.08 -13.79
CA GLN A 24 -10.45 -9.97 -14.47
C GLN A 24 -11.81 -10.43 -14.99
N TYR A 25 -12.83 -9.62 -14.70
CA TYR A 25 -14.23 -9.87 -15.02
C TYR A 25 -14.73 -8.73 -15.90
N ASN A 26 -14.86 -9.00 -17.21
CA ASN A 26 -15.20 -7.95 -18.14
C ASN A 26 -16.70 -7.72 -18.21
N ASN A 27 -17.11 -6.46 -18.28
CA ASN A 27 -18.47 -6.04 -18.58
C ASN A 27 -19.56 -6.75 -17.74
N GLY A 28 -19.36 -6.84 -16.42
CA GLY A 28 -20.35 -7.39 -15.48
C GLY A 28 -20.54 -8.91 -15.52
N VAL A 29 -19.61 -9.68 -16.07
CA VAL A 29 -19.61 -11.15 -15.99
C VAL A 29 -19.33 -11.66 -14.57
N THR A 30 -19.76 -12.90 -14.28
CA THR A 30 -19.56 -13.58 -12.99
C THR A 30 -18.41 -14.59 -12.99
N ALA A 31 -17.84 -14.89 -14.15
CA ALA A 31 -16.70 -15.79 -14.30
C ALA A 31 -15.54 -15.04 -14.95
N PRO A 32 -14.29 -15.22 -14.49
CA PRO A 32 -13.18 -14.43 -14.98
C PRO A 32 -12.87 -14.75 -16.44
N ASN A 33 -12.65 -13.72 -17.25
CA ASN A 33 -12.25 -13.88 -18.66
C ASN A 33 -10.73 -13.87 -18.84
N ALA A 34 -9.99 -13.35 -17.86
CA ALA A 34 -8.55 -13.41 -17.82
C ALA A 34 -8.05 -13.64 -16.40
N THR A 35 -6.93 -14.36 -16.30
CA THR A 35 -6.27 -14.67 -15.03
C THR A 35 -4.78 -14.42 -15.19
N PHE A 36 -4.21 -13.70 -14.23
CA PHE A 36 -2.79 -13.39 -14.19
C PHE A 36 -2.20 -13.98 -12.91
N GLN A 37 -1.47 -15.07 -13.06
CA GLN A 37 -0.74 -15.69 -11.96
C GLN A 37 0.40 -14.78 -11.52
N LEU A 38 0.53 -14.51 -10.22
CA LEU A 38 1.66 -13.77 -9.67
C LEU A 38 2.83 -14.74 -9.42
N THR A 39 4.03 -14.17 -9.36
CA THR A 39 5.25 -14.96 -9.20
C THR A 39 6.21 -14.33 -8.19
N GLY A 40 7.02 -15.18 -7.57
CA GLY A 40 8.02 -14.77 -6.61
C GLY A 40 7.45 -14.62 -5.20
N LYS A 41 8.02 -13.68 -4.46
CA LYS A 41 7.69 -13.43 -3.07
C LYS A 41 7.59 -11.94 -2.82
N LEU A 42 6.74 -11.57 -1.87
CA LEU A 42 6.56 -10.18 -1.48
C LEU A 42 6.87 -10.04 0.00
N ALA A 43 8.03 -9.44 0.28
CA ALA A 43 8.41 -9.12 1.65
C ALA A 43 7.31 -8.28 2.31
N PRO A 44 7.14 -8.39 3.63
CA PRO A 44 6.16 -7.58 4.30
C PRO A 44 6.50 -6.08 4.08
N GLY A 45 5.49 -5.21 4.02
CA GLY A 45 5.63 -3.79 3.68
C GLY A 45 6.12 -3.46 2.26
N SER A 46 6.38 -4.46 1.42
CA SER A 46 6.81 -4.23 0.04
C SER A 46 5.62 -4.20 -0.91
N VAL A 47 5.87 -3.67 -2.12
CA VAL A 47 4.91 -3.64 -3.22
C VAL A 47 5.32 -4.56 -4.37
N TYR A 48 4.33 -5.02 -5.13
CA TYR A 48 4.51 -5.81 -6.34
C TYR A 48 3.71 -5.20 -7.49
N VAL A 49 4.41 -4.70 -8.51
CA VAL A 49 3.81 -4.01 -9.66
C VAL A 49 3.72 -4.94 -10.86
N LEU A 50 2.50 -5.15 -11.33
CA LEU A 50 2.22 -5.72 -12.65
C LEU A 50 1.87 -4.59 -13.61
N ALA A 51 2.45 -4.57 -14.80
CA ALA A 51 2.16 -3.56 -15.80
C ALA A 51 2.05 -4.13 -17.21
N HIS A 52 1.28 -3.46 -18.07
CA HIS A 52 1.31 -3.75 -19.50
C HIS A 52 2.69 -3.45 -20.09
N SER A 53 3.13 -4.24 -21.09
CA SER A 53 4.50 -4.17 -21.65
C SER A 53 4.94 -2.77 -22.07
N THR A 54 4.03 -2.01 -22.69
CA THR A 54 4.30 -0.61 -23.08
C THR A 54 4.53 0.32 -21.89
N LEU A 55 3.85 0.13 -20.76
CA LEU A 55 4.12 0.88 -19.53
C LEU A 55 5.35 0.35 -18.79
N ALA A 56 5.59 -0.97 -18.83
CA ALA A 56 6.79 -1.57 -18.26
C ALA A 56 8.08 -1.02 -18.90
N ALA A 57 8.06 -0.76 -20.21
CA ALA A 57 9.16 -0.09 -20.90
C ALA A 57 9.44 1.34 -20.38
N VAL A 58 8.43 2.02 -19.81
CA VAL A 58 8.55 3.37 -19.24
C VAL A 58 8.97 3.32 -17.77
N LEU A 59 8.39 2.41 -16.98
CA LEU A 59 8.61 2.32 -15.53
C LEU A 59 9.88 1.53 -15.15
N GLY A 60 10.41 0.72 -16.07
CA GLY A 60 11.67 0.01 -15.88
C GLY A 60 11.65 -0.93 -14.67
N SER A 61 12.63 -0.76 -13.77
CA SER A 61 12.84 -1.63 -12.61
C SER A 61 11.74 -1.55 -11.55
N LYS A 62 10.81 -0.60 -11.66
CA LYS A 62 9.61 -0.55 -10.79
C LYS A 62 8.65 -1.70 -11.08
N VAL A 63 8.70 -2.30 -12.26
CA VAL A 63 7.78 -3.38 -12.67
C VAL A 63 8.38 -4.73 -12.35
N ASN A 64 7.66 -5.53 -11.55
CA ASN A 64 8.05 -6.88 -11.20
C ASN A 64 7.62 -7.89 -12.26
N GLN A 65 6.45 -7.67 -12.89
CA GLN A 65 5.88 -8.59 -13.87
C GLN A 65 5.15 -7.85 -14.98
N THR A 66 5.30 -8.33 -16.22
CA THR A 66 4.49 -7.83 -17.34
C THR A 66 3.19 -8.63 -17.44
N ALA A 67 2.06 -7.96 -17.67
CA ALA A 67 0.74 -8.57 -17.82
C ALA A 67 -0.04 -7.95 -18.99
N THR A 68 -0.86 -8.74 -19.69
CA THR A 68 -1.68 -8.27 -20.83
C THR A 68 -3.03 -7.75 -20.36
N PHE A 69 -3.02 -6.74 -19.50
CA PHE A 69 -4.25 -6.15 -18.97
C PHE A 69 -5.11 -5.52 -20.05
N THR A 70 -6.40 -5.85 -20.01
CA THR A 70 -7.42 -5.30 -20.92
C THR A 70 -8.52 -4.54 -20.21
N PHE A 71 -8.54 -4.53 -18.87
CA PHE A 71 -9.58 -3.91 -18.06
C PHE A 71 -9.82 -2.45 -18.42
N ASN A 72 -11.06 -1.98 -18.34
CA ASN A 72 -11.42 -0.56 -18.45
C ASN A 72 -12.31 -0.16 -17.26
N GLY A 73 -12.98 0.98 -17.34
CA GLY A 73 -13.68 1.59 -16.21
C GLY A 73 -14.75 0.70 -15.56
N ASP A 74 -15.40 -0.16 -16.32
CA ASP A 74 -16.52 -1.01 -15.93
C ASP A 74 -16.15 -2.49 -15.68
N ASP A 75 -14.86 -2.82 -15.73
CA ASP A 75 -14.39 -4.17 -15.47
C ASP A 75 -14.02 -4.34 -13.98
N ALA A 76 -14.44 -5.45 -13.39
CA ALA A 76 -14.05 -5.81 -12.02
C ALA A 76 -12.75 -6.61 -12.01
N LEU A 77 -11.96 -6.43 -10.96
CA LEU A 77 -10.73 -7.19 -10.70
C LEU A 77 -10.76 -7.73 -9.28
N THR A 78 -10.34 -8.97 -9.09
CA THR A 78 -10.16 -9.56 -7.76
C THR A 78 -8.72 -10.03 -7.59
N LEU A 79 -8.17 -9.81 -6.40
CA LEU A 79 -6.99 -10.51 -5.93
C LEU A 79 -7.44 -11.75 -5.15
N THR A 80 -6.98 -12.93 -5.55
CA THR A 80 -7.25 -14.18 -4.83
C THR A 80 -5.98 -14.81 -4.33
N ARG A 81 -6.07 -15.50 -3.19
CA ARG A 81 -5.03 -16.33 -2.57
C ARG A 81 -5.57 -17.75 -2.40
N SER A 82 -4.94 -18.73 -3.06
CA SER A 82 -5.35 -20.14 -3.01
C SER A 82 -6.86 -20.34 -3.29
N GLY A 83 -7.41 -19.55 -4.20
CA GLY A 83 -8.83 -19.60 -4.60
C GLY A 83 -9.79 -18.82 -3.71
N THR A 84 -9.32 -18.15 -2.65
CA THR A 84 -10.14 -17.27 -1.80
C THR A 84 -9.88 -15.80 -2.16
N VAL A 85 -10.91 -14.98 -2.27
CA VAL A 85 -10.76 -13.53 -2.51
C VAL A 85 -10.16 -12.86 -1.28
N VAL A 86 -9.20 -11.97 -1.51
CA VAL A 86 -8.56 -11.16 -0.45
C VAL A 86 -8.71 -9.65 -0.65
N ASP A 87 -8.92 -9.19 -1.89
CA ASP A 87 -9.31 -7.80 -2.19
C ASP A 87 -10.00 -7.74 -3.57
N HIS A 88 -10.73 -6.65 -3.84
CA HIS A 88 -11.29 -6.38 -5.16
C HIS A 88 -11.38 -4.89 -5.48
N ILE A 89 -11.56 -4.61 -6.77
CA ILE A 89 -11.97 -3.30 -7.29
C ILE A 89 -13.07 -3.53 -8.32
N GLY A 90 -14.12 -2.70 -8.27
CA GLY A 90 -15.36 -2.94 -9.02
C GLY A 90 -16.24 -4.00 -8.37
N GLN A 91 -17.30 -4.42 -9.06
CA GLN A 91 -18.30 -5.36 -8.57
C GLN A 91 -18.51 -6.50 -9.57
N VAL A 92 -18.23 -7.73 -9.14
CA VAL A 92 -18.38 -8.93 -9.99
C VAL A 92 -19.86 -9.19 -10.25
N GLY A 93 -20.21 -9.51 -11.51
CA GLY A 93 -21.60 -9.75 -11.90
C GLY A 93 -22.43 -8.49 -12.14
N PHE A 94 -21.84 -7.29 -12.06
CA PHE A 94 -22.55 -6.03 -12.26
C PHE A 94 -21.88 -5.14 -13.29
N GLN A 95 -22.67 -4.65 -14.25
CA GLN A 95 -22.25 -3.68 -15.26
C GLN A 95 -22.74 -2.28 -14.84
N PRO A 96 -21.86 -1.34 -14.45
CA PRO A 96 -22.29 0.02 -14.14
C PRO A 96 -22.84 0.71 -15.40
N PRO A 97 -24.05 1.31 -15.37
CA PRO A 97 -24.65 1.94 -16.56
C PRO A 97 -23.82 3.09 -17.15
N SER A 98 -23.00 3.75 -16.32
CA SER A 98 -22.07 4.80 -16.70
C SER A 98 -20.80 4.30 -17.41
N GLY A 99 -20.58 2.98 -17.44
CA GLY A 99 -19.33 2.38 -17.92
C GLY A 99 -18.15 2.57 -16.95
N PHE A 100 -18.43 2.94 -15.69
CA PHE A 100 -17.47 3.03 -14.58
C PHE A 100 -18.16 3.21 -13.22
N TRP A 101 -17.45 2.92 -12.13
CA TRP A 101 -17.89 3.23 -10.77
C TRP A 101 -17.33 4.56 -10.27
N GLY A 102 -18.08 5.25 -9.41
CA GLY A 102 -17.71 6.55 -8.85
C GLY A 102 -18.22 7.74 -9.66
N THR A 103 -17.43 8.81 -9.72
CA THR A 103 -17.77 10.06 -10.41
C THR A 103 -16.76 10.38 -11.52
N ALA A 104 -17.05 11.39 -12.34
CA ALA A 104 -16.16 11.81 -13.44
C ALA A 104 -14.80 12.36 -12.97
N THR A 105 -14.64 12.71 -11.69
CA THR A 105 -13.38 13.22 -11.11
C THR A 105 -12.80 12.28 -10.07
N ALA A 106 -13.51 11.20 -9.74
CA ALA A 106 -13.12 10.23 -8.73
C ALA A 106 -13.83 8.90 -9.05
N GLY A 107 -13.31 8.18 -10.04
CA GLY A 107 -13.92 6.96 -10.54
C GLY A 107 -12.91 6.00 -11.15
N THR A 108 -13.35 4.83 -11.58
CA THR A 108 -12.49 3.76 -12.12
C THR A 108 -12.08 3.99 -13.57
N LYS A 109 -12.70 4.93 -14.29
CA LYS A 109 -12.34 5.28 -15.67
C LYS A 109 -11.39 6.47 -15.70
N ASP A 110 -10.30 6.34 -16.45
CA ASP A 110 -9.36 7.42 -16.74
C ASP A 110 -8.79 8.11 -15.48
N HIS A 111 -8.48 7.30 -14.46
CA HIS A 111 -7.91 7.74 -13.19
C HIS A 111 -6.89 6.71 -12.67
N THR A 112 -5.93 7.19 -11.88
CA THR A 112 -5.17 6.33 -10.97
C THR A 112 -5.89 6.28 -9.63
N LEU A 113 -6.15 5.08 -9.11
CA LEU A 113 -6.74 4.88 -7.79
C LEU A 113 -5.71 4.28 -6.83
N ARG A 114 -5.64 4.82 -5.61
CA ARG A 114 -4.76 4.31 -4.54
C ARG A 114 -5.60 4.03 -3.30
N ARG A 115 -5.30 2.94 -2.59
CA ARG A 115 -6.03 2.59 -1.37
C ARG A 115 -5.79 3.69 -0.33
N LYS A 116 -6.86 4.18 0.31
CA LYS A 116 -6.73 5.14 1.42
C LYS A 116 -5.91 4.54 2.54
N ALA A 117 -5.02 5.33 3.14
CA ALA A 117 -4.19 4.89 4.26
C ALA A 117 -5.00 4.40 5.49
N SER A 118 -6.24 4.86 5.65
CA SER A 118 -7.15 4.40 6.71
C SER A 118 -7.71 3.00 6.47
N VAL A 119 -7.57 2.44 5.27
CA VAL A 119 -8.09 1.11 4.92
C VAL A 119 -6.97 0.09 5.00
N THR A 120 -6.95 -0.66 6.10
CA THR A 120 -5.88 -1.60 6.44
C THR A 120 -6.23 -3.07 6.13
N GLN A 121 -7.39 -3.31 5.53
CA GLN A 121 -7.87 -4.64 5.16
C GLN A 121 -8.50 -4.59 3.76
N GLY A 122 -8.25 -5.64 2.97
CA GLY A 122 -8.89 -5.82 1.67
C GLY A 122 -10.38 -6.13 1.80
N ASP A 123 -11.14 -5.83 0.76
CA ASP A 123 -12.56 -6.14 0.69
C ASP A 123 -12.78 -7.52 0.07
N THR A 124 -13.63 -8.36 0.66
CA THR A 124 -13.85 -9.73 0.17
C THR A 124 -15.25 -9.95 -0.38
N ASP A 125 -16.17 -8.98 -0.24
CA ASP A 125 -17.52 -9.07 -0.80
C ASP A 125 -17.57 -8.52 -2.22
N ILE A 126 -17.17 -9.35 -3.17
CA ILE A 126 -17.14 -9.03 -4.60
C ILE A 126 -18.51 -8.69 -5.20
N THR A 127 -19.60 -8.93 -4.46
CA THR A 127 -20.98 -8.70 -4.92
C THR A 127 -21.60 -7.44 -4.31
N ALA A 128 -20.97 -6.85 -3.29
CA ALA A 128 -21.40 -5.61 -2.69
C ALA A 128 -21.33 -4.44 -3.69
N ALA A 129 -22.19 -3.45 -3.49
CA ALA A 129 -22.15 -2.23 -4.29
C ALA A 129 -20.79 -1.55 -4.13
N PHE A 130 -20.09 -1.32 -5.23
CA PHE A 130 -18.77 -0.72 -5.22
C PHE A 130 -18.85 0.81 -5.41
N ASP A 131 -18.35 1.55 -4.43
CA ASP A 131 -18.09 2.99 -4.53
C ASP A 131 -16.60 3.27 -4.24
N PRO A 132 -15.81 3.67 -5.24
CA PRO A 132 -14.37 3.91 -5.03
C PRO A 132 -14.13 5.00 -3.97
N ALA A 133 -15.02 5.98 -3.80
CA ALA A 133 -14.81 7.07 -2.85
C ALA A 133 -14.78 6.59 -1.39
N VAL A 134 -15.26 5.38 -1.09
CA VAL A 134 -15.22 4.82 0.28
C VAL A 134 -13.79 4.42 0.66
N GLN A 135 -13.09 3.72 -0.23
CA GLN A 135 -11.81 3.06 0.11
C GLN A 135 -10.60 3.55 -0.70
N TRP A 136 -10.83 4.37 -1.73
CA TRP A 136 -9.79 4.78 -2.68
C TRP A 136 -9.68 6.30 -2.78
N ASP A 137 -8.45 6.78 -2.84
CA ASP A 137 -8.12 8.13 -3.29
C ASP A 137 -7.93 8.11 -4.80
N SER A 138 -8.38 9.18 -5.46
CA SER A 138 -8.35 9.31 -6.92
C SER A 138 -7.38 10.40 -7.36
N PHE A 139 -6.56 10.05 -8.35
CA PHE A 139 -5.55 10.89 -8.97
C PHE A 139 -5.84 11.00 -10.47
N ASN A 140 -5.13 11.90 -11.14
CA ASN A 140 -5.27 12.09 -12.59
C ASN A 140 -4.95 10.81 -13.35
N VAL A 141 -5.51 10.68 -14.55
CA VAL A 141 -5.10 9.67 -15.53
C VAL A 141 -3.57 9.68 -15.66
N ASP A 142 -2.99 8.48 -15.79
CA ASP A 142 -1.55 8.29 -15.95
C ASP A 142 -0.67 8.85 -14.82
N ASP A 143 -1.22 9.05 -13.62
CA ASP A 143 -0.40 9.34 -12.44
C ASP A 143 0.31 8.06 -11.96
N PHE A 144 1.58 7.92 -12.32
CA PHE A 144 2.46 6.82 -11.90
C PHE A 144 3.41 7.19 -10.77
N SER A 145 3.24 8.36 -10.15
CA SER A 145 4.21 8.90 -9.18
C SER A 145 4.47 7.95 -8.01
N ASP A 146 3.46 7.16 -7.65
CA ASP A 146 3.51 6.21 -6.54
C ASP A 146 3.75 4.77 -6.95
N LEU A 147 3.78 4.41 -8.24
CA LEU A 147 4.08 3.02 -8.60
C LEU A 147 5.51 2.64 -8.15
N GLY A 148 5.64 1.47 -7.54
CA GLY A 148 6.84 1.00 -6.86
C GLY A 148 7.05 1.61 -5.47
N LEU A 149 6.10 2.43 -5.00
CA LEU A 149 6.07 3.09 -3.70
C LEU A 149 4.69 2.83 -3.07
N TYR A 150 4.56 2.83 -1.75
CA TYR A 150 3.27 2.73 -1.08
C TYR A 150 2.98 4.04 -0.35
N ASN A 151 2.06 4.86 -0.83
CA ASN A 151 1.72 6.15 -0.24
C ASN A 151 2.93 7.10 -0.10
N GLY A 152 3.79 7.14 -1.10
CA GLY A 152 5.01 7.94 -1.16
C GLY A 152 6.18 7.36 -0.36
N ALA A 153 5.94 6.29 0.40
CA ALA A 153 6.94 5.54 1.11
C ALA A 153 7.44 4.41 0.18
N GLY A 154 8.64 4.53 -0.39
CA GLY A 154 9.25 3.39 -1.10
C GLY A 154 9.31 2.14 -0.22
N THR A 155 9.49 0.95 -0.81
CA THR A 155 9.52 -0.38 -0.15
C THR A 155 9.65 -0.26 1.37
N VAL A 156 8.51 -0.24 2.07
CA VAL A 156 8.55 -0.03 3.52
C VAL A 156 9.00 -1.34 4.12
N THR A 157 10.07 -1.29 4.92
CA THR A 157 10.33 -2.38 5.84
C THR A 157 9.10 -2.44 6.76
N PRO A 158 8.40 -3.56 6.83
CA PRO A 158 7.24 -3.72 7.69
C PRO A 158 7.72 -3.57 9.13
N PRO A 159 6.90 -3.01 10.03
CA PRO A 159 7.22 -3.03 11.45
C PRO A 159 7.53 -4.48 11.87
N PRO A 160 8.64 -4.74 12.58
CA PRO A 160 8.95 -6.07 13.06
C PRO A 160 7.79 -6.66 13.86
N VAL A 161 7.58 -7.97 13.70
CA VAL A 161 6.51 -8.71 14.36
C VAL A 161 6.77 -8.70 15.86
N ALA A 162 6.06 -7.81 16.56
CA ALA A 162 6.20 -7.45 17.97
C ALA A 162 7.59 -6.89 18.35
N ALA A 163 7.60 -5.64 18.83
CA ALA A 163 8.78 -5.04 19.44
C ALA A 163 9.26 -5.92 20.60
N VAL A 164 10.45 -6.49 20.46
CA VAL A 164 11.11 -7.25 21.53
C VAL A 164 11.99 -6.28 22.30
N CYS A 165 11.70 -6.07 23.58
CA CYS A 165 12.53 -5.22 24.44
C CYS A 165 13.99 -5.71 24.41
N GLY A 166 14.92 -4.80 24.11
CA GLY A 166 16.34 -5.07 23.94
C GLY A 166 16.79 -5.55 22.55
N ALA A 167 15.91 -5.61 21.55
CA ALA A 167 16.33 -5.82 20.17
C ALA A 167 16.99 -4.56 19.58
N PRO A 168 17.88 -4.68 18.59
CA PRO A 168 18.43 -3.50 17.91
C PRO A 168 17.31 -2.64 17.31
N ALA A 169 17.25 -1.38 17.73
CA ALA A 169 16.27 -0.41 17.25
C ALA A 169 16.97 0.85 16.72
N THR A 170 16.23 1.67 15.96
CA THR A 170 16.72 2.93 15.43
C THR A 170 16.87 3.95 16.56
N HIS A 171 17.99 4.64 16.63
CA HIS A 171 18.18 5.73 17.61
C HIS A 171 17.31 6.94 17.24
N LEU A 172 16.76 7.61 18.25
CA LEU A 172 15.97 8.83 18.04
C LEU A 172 16.77 9.94 17.32
N ALA A 173 18.09 10.02 17.56
CA ALA A 173 18.97 10.92 16.80
C ALA A 173 18.96 10.67 15.29
N ASP A 174 18.90 9.41 14.87
CA ASP A 174 18.92 9.02 13.46
C ASP A 174 17.54 9.25 12.82
N VAL A 175 16.45 9.14 13.62
CA VAL A 175 15.10 9.53 13.20
C VAL A 175 14.99 11.05 13.03
N GLN A 176 15.49 11.84 13.97
CA GLN A 176 15.40 13.31 13.91
C GLN A 176 16.31 13.88 12.81
N GLY A 177 17.57 13.44 12.76
CA GLY A 177 18.60 14.00 11.89
C GLY A 177 18.95 15.46 12.20
N ALA A 178 19.85 16.04 11.40
CA ALA A 178 20.39 17.38 11.63
C ALA A 178 19.61 18.52 10.97
N THR A 179 18.51 18.22 10.27
CA THR A 179 17.73 19.21 9.52
C THR A 179 16.27 19.24 9.99
N SER A 180 15.46 20.14 9.44
CA SER A 180 14.03 20.20 9.73
C SER A 180 13.23 19.01 9.20
N THR A 181 13.82 18.20 8.33
CA THR A 181 13.20 17.00 7.76
C THR A 181 13.99 15.78 8.21
N SER A 182 13.28 14.75 8.68
CA SER A 182 13.88 13.47 9.02
C SER A 182 14.60 12.87 7.81
N PRO A 183 15.82 12.33 7.96
CA PRO A 183 16.49 11.56 6.91
C PRO A 183 15.78 10.22 6.64
N LEU A 184 14.87 9.81 7.53
CA LEU A 184 14.05 8.60 7.42
C LEU A 184 12.58 8.95 7.07
N ALA A 185 12.32 10.16 6.57
CA ALA A 185 11.00 10.56 6.12
C ALA A 185 10.47 9.58 5.06
N GLY A 186 9.24 9.11 5.25
CA GLY A 186 8.63 8.10 4.39
C GLY A 186 9.13 6.66 4.64
N GLN A 187 9.82 6.39 5.75
CA GLN A 187 10.16 5.03 6.17
C GLN A 187 9.46 4.69 7.49
N ASN A 188 9.04 3.43 7.65
CA ASN A 188 8.67 2.89 8.96
C ASN A 188 9.94 2.52 9.71
N VAL A 189 10.08 3.03 10.93
CA VAL A 189 11.23 2.78 11.80
C VAL A 189 10.74 2.21 13.12
N GLU A 190 11.50 1.26 13.67
CA GLU A 190 11.32 0.80 15.05
C GLU A 190 12.27 1.58 15.96
N ILE A 191 11.75 2.03 17.11
CA ILE A 191 12.50 2.71 18.15
C ILE A 191 12.31 1.99 19.48
N GLU A 192 13.35 1.95 20.30
CA GLU A 192 13.27 1.58 21.72
C GLU A 192 13.61 2.82 22.54
N ALA A 193 12.68 3.26 23.39
CA ALA A 193 12.80 4.52 24.09
C ALA A 193 12.08 4.52 25.44
N VAL A 194 12.43 5.49 26.30
CA VAL A 194 11.78 5.72 27.59
C VAL A 194 10.63 6.69 27.41
N VAL A 195 9.42 6.30 27.79
CA VAL A 195 8.28 7.24 27.84
C VAL A 195 8.50 8.25 28.97
N THR A 196 8.62 9.53 28.64
CA THR A 196 8.87 10.62 29.60
C THR A 196 7.61 11.36 30.00
N ALA A 197 6.56 11.30 29.17
CA ALA A 197 5.24 11.81 29.49
C ALA A 197 4.16 11.07 28.70
N ASP A 198 3.02 10.82 29.33
CA ASP A 198 1.83 10.22 28.70
C ASP A 198 0.68 11.23 28.75
N TYR A 199 0.18 11.62 27.58
CA TYR A 199 -0.96 12.52 27.38
C TYR A 199 -2.08 11.83 26.58
N SER A 200 -2.19 10.51 26.66
CA SER A 200 -3.24 9.72 25.99
C SER A 200 -4.63 9.87 26.63
N GLY A 201 -4.74 10.50 27.80
CA GLY A 201 -6.00 10.72 28.52
C GLY A 201 -6.92 11.77 27.88
N THR A 202 -8.19 11.78 28.32
CA THR A 202 -9.20 12.74 27.86
C THR A 202 -8.77 14.19 28.14
N GLY A 203 -8.63 14.99 27.08
CA GLY A 203 -8.13 16.38 27.17
C GLY A 203 -6.61 16.54 27.02
N GLY A 204 -5.88 15.45 26.83
CA GLY A 204 -4.46 15.46 26.45
C GLY A 204 -4.24 15.60 24.94
N PHE A 205 -2.97 15.52 24.51
CA PHE A 205 -2.58 15.64 23.10
C PHE A 205 -2.73 14.34 22.29
N SER A 206 -3.44 13.33 22.84
CA SER A 206 -3.63 12.02 22.22
C SER A 206 -2.30 11.34 21.85
N GLY A 207 -1.31 11.37 22.75
CA GLY A 207 0.00 10.80 22.51
C GLY A 207 0.90 10.75 23.74
N PHE A 208 2.14 10.34 23.54
CA PHE A 208 3.18 10.25 24.57
C PHE A 208 4.49 10.83 24.03
N PHE A 209 5.38 11.23 24.93
CA PHE A 209 6.73 11.69 24.63
C PHE A 209 7.72 10.60 24.98
N VAL A 210 8.77 10.45 24.17
CA VAL A 210 9.82 9.47 24.37
C VAL A 210 11.19 10.12 24.35
N GLN A 211 12.13 9.53 25.10
CA GLN A 211 13.53 9.91 25.10
C GLN A 211 14.44 8.69 24.96
N GLN A 212 15.57 8.88 24.28
CA GLN A 212 16.58 7.84 24.12
C GLN A 212 17.13 7.47 25.52
N PRO A 213 17.22 6.17 25.86
CA PRO A 213 17.86 5.75 27.10
C PRO A 213 19.26 6.34 27.20
N ASP A 214 19.63 6.83 28.39
CA ASP A 214 20.90 7.55 28.60
C ASP A 214 22.13 6.78 28.11
N ALA A 215 22.13 5.46 28.27
CA ALA A 215 23.19 4.57 27.82
C ALA A 215 23.34 4.47 26.29
N GLN A 216 22.30 4.85 25.55
CA GLN A 216 22.21 4.73 24.10
C GLN A 216 22.20 6.08 23.37
N ARG A 217 22.35 7.20 24.09
CA ARG A 217 22.42 8.54 23.48
C ARG A 217 23.66 8.69 22.59
N ARG A 218 23.45 9.19 21.38
CA ARG A 218 24.50 9.51 20.40
C ARG A 218 25.15 10.86 20.64
N LYS A 219 24.47 11.79 21.33
CA LYS A 219 25.01 13.11 21.69
C LYS A 219 25.48 13.92 20.47
N LEU A 220 24.71 13.85 19.37
CA LEU A 220 25.02 14.61 18.16
C LEU A 220 24.69 16.11 18.37
N PRO A 221 25.60 17.05 18.04
CA PRO A 221 25.34 18.47 18.21
C PRO A 221 24.13 18.93 17.39
N GLY A 222 23.17 19.60 18.04
CA GLY A 222 21.99 20.17 17.38
C GLY A 222 20.92 19.16 16.96
N VAL A 223 21.06 17.88 17.33
CA VAL A 223 20.08 16.82 17.05
C VAL A 223 19.40 16.42 18.35
N SER A 224 18.07 16.49 18.39
CA SER A 224 17.30 16.04 19.55
C SER A 224 17.30 14.51 19.67
N GLU A 225 17.29 14.01 20.90
CA GLU A 225 17.12 12.58 21.23
C GLU A 225 15.91 12.35 22.14
N GLY A 226 14.93 13.26 22.08
CA GLY A 226 13.75 13.32 22.94
C GLY A 226 13.76 14.48 23.91
#